data_AF-A0AA36B9E8-F1
#
_entry.id   AF-A0AA36B9E8-F1
#
_cell.length_a   1.000
_cell.length_b   1.000
_cell.length_c   1.000
_cell.angle_alpha   90.00
_cell.angle_beta   90.00
_cell.angle_gamma   90.00
#
_symmetry.space_group_name_H-M   'P 1'
#
loop_
_entity.id
_entity.type
_entity.pdbx_description
1 polymer ?
#
loop_
_entity_poly.entity_id
_entity_poly.type
_entity_poly.pdbx_seq_one_letter_code
_entity_poly.pdbx_strand_id
1 'polypeptide(L)'
;MSRVIGDQICYRDKTVDNFFDMFYSRYRLHKTAYQHKTVLLFNKLLGEALKSANEHMEIFEKVDDMKKFTYFTDSILEEILRNEDNENLKEAQNKLKDIIKRSYKYKGTVEDRNDQGEEPGNIVCEANFDYGAGNENPLVKIPFYKEEICMNHSIIIQMN
;
A
#
# COMPACT_ATOMS: atom_id res chain seq x y z
N MET A 1 4.55 28.18 -1.30
CA MET A 1 4.64 28.39 -2.75
C MET A 1 5.87 27.66 -3.25
N SER A 2 5.74 27.00 -4.40
CA SER A 2 6.84 26.35 -5.12
C SER A 2 7.39 27.28 -6.20
N ARG A 3 8.64 27.07 -6.61
CA ARG A 3 9.32 27.76 -7.72
C ARG A 3 10.18 26.77 -8.48
N VAL A 4 10.60 27.13 -9.69
CA VAL A 4 11.62 26.36 -10.43
C VAL A 4 12.96 27.09 -10.27
N ILE A 5 13.98 26.40 -9.76
CA ILE A 5 15.34 26.91 -9.58
C ILE A 5 16.31 25.83 -10.07
N GLY A 6 17.20 26.16 -11.01
CA GLY A 6 18.15 25.19 -11.57
C GLY A 6 17.47 23.94 -12.15
N ASP A 7 16.38 24.13 -12.90
CA ASP A 7 15.56 23.06 -13.49
C ASP A 7 14.95 22.06 -12.48
N GLN A 8 14.88 22.44 -11.20
CA GLN A 8 14.23 21.65 -10.15
C GLN A 8 13.08 22.42 -9.52
N ILE A 9 12.03 21.68 -9.11
CA ILE A 9 10.93 22.25 -8.32
C ILE A 9 11.43 22.42 -6.88
N CYS A 10 11.55 23.66 -6.43
CA CYS A 10 11.96 24.03 -5.09
C CYS A 10 10.80 24.58 -4.28
N TYR A 11 10.83 24.33 -2.97
CA TYR A 11 9.79 24.76 -2.04
C TYR A 11 10.32 25.80 -1.06
N ARG A 12 9.45 26.65 -0.53
CA ARG A 12 9.86 27.61 0.49
C ARG A 12 10.25 26.89 1.78
N ASP A 13 11.36 27.28 2.39
CA ASP A 13 11.86 26.74 3.66
C ASP A 13 10.79 26.60 4.78
N LYS A 14 9.89 27.57 4.93
CA LYS A 14 8.79 27.52 5.91
C LYS A 14 7.77 26.39 5.69
N THR A 15 7.89 25.62 4.61
CA THR A 15 6.98 24.51 4.29
C THR A 15 7.55 23.14 4.65
N VAL A 16 8.74 23.08 5.27
CA VAL A 16 9.35 21.82 5.74
C VAL A 16 8.38 21.01 6.60
N ASP A 17 7.69 21.64 7.55
CA ASP A 17 6.73 20.95 8.43
C ASP A 17 5.56 20.35 7.64
N ASN A 18 5.08 21.03 6.60
CA ASN A 18 4.02 20.50 5.74
C ASN A 18 4.45 19.20 5.03
N PHE A 19 5.71 19.09 4.63
CA PHE A 19 6.24 17.86 4.03
C PHE A 19 6.38 16.76 5.07
N PHE A 20 6.82 17.09 6.29
CA PHE A 20 6.83 16.14 7.38
C PHE A 20 5.42 15.59 7.64
N ASP A 21 4.42 16.46 7.75
CA ASP A 21 3.01 16.09 7.95
C ASP A 21 2.46 15.25 6.79
N MET A 22 2.88 15.53 5.55
CA MET A 22 2.52 14.73 4.37
C MET A 22 3.05 13.29 4.50
N PHE A 23 4.33 13.12 4.83
CA PHE A 23 4.93 11.80 5.02
C PHE A 23 4.32 11.07 6.23
N TYR A 24 4.07 11.78 7.32
CA TYR A 24 3.36 11.25 8.48
C TYR A 24 1.93 10.79 8.15
N SER A 25 1.21 11.55 7.34
CA SER A 25 -0.12 11.17 6.86
C SER A 25 -0.08 9.90 6.00
N ARG A 26 0.91 9.78 5.09
CA ARG A 26 1.15 8.55 4.32
C ARG A 26 1.40 7.37 5.25
N TYR A 27 2.33 7.50 6.20
CA TYR A 27 2.63 6.44 7.18
C TYR A 27 1.37 5.99 7.92
N ARG A 28 0.57 6.95 8.39
CA ARG A 28 -0.69 6.65 9.10
C ARG A 28 -1.66 5.85 8.24
N LEU A 29 -1.89 6.26 6.99
CA LEU A 29 -2.79 5.55 6.07
C LEU A 29 -2.33 4.12 5.80
N HIS A 30 -1.02 3.93 5.61
CA HIS A 30 -0.44 2.59 5.46
C HIS A 30 -0.68 1.73 6.69
N LYS A 31 -0.40 2.26 7.88
CA LYS A 31 -0.58 1.56 9.16
C LYS A 31 -2.03 1.21 9.46
N THR A 32 -2.96 2.12 9.20
CA THR A 32 -4.35 1.95 9.65
C THR A 32 -5.26 1.30 8.61
N ALA A 33 -4.97 1.46 7.32
CA ALA A 33 -5.85 1.02 6.25
C ALA A 33 -5.15 0.09 5.26
N TYR A 34 -4.13 0.57 4.54
CA TYR A 34 -3.60 -0.17 3.37
C TYR A 34 -2.89 -1.47 3.72
N GLN A 35 -2.20 -1.51 4.86
CA GLN A 35 -1.54 -2.72 5.38
C GLN A 35 -2.20 -3.18 6.68
N HIS A 36 -3.51 -2.92 6.83
CA HIS A 36 -4.27 -3.52 7.93
C HIS A 36 -4.19 -5.05 7.83
N LYS A 37 -4.07 -5.73 8.98
CA LYS A 37 -3.91 -7.20 9.06
C LYS A 37 -4.87 -8.00 8.18
N THR A 38 -6.14 -7.60 8.13
CA THR A 38 -7.17 -8.27 7.30
C THR A 38 -6.95 -8.02 5.82
N VAL A 39 -6.44 -6.84 5.43
CA VAL A 39 -6.12 -6.50 4.04
C VAL A 39 -4.92 -7.31 3.56
N LEU A 40 -3.89 -7.44 4.40
CA LEU A 40 -2.71 -8.25 4.07
C LEU A 40 -3.09 -9.72 3.86
N LEU A 41 -3.89 -10.28 4.78
CA LEU A 41 -4.40 -11.65 4.64
C LEU A 41 -5.25 -11.81 3.37
N PHE A 42 -6.16 -10.87 3.11
CA PHE A 42 -6.98 -10.87 1.90
C PHE A 42 -6.12 -10.87 0.64
N ASN A 43 -5.12 -9.99 0.55
CA ASN A 43 -4.22 -9.90 -0.61
C ASN A 43 -3.43 -11.19 -0.81
N LYS A 44 -2.96 -11.82 0.27
CA LYS A 44 -2.24 -13.09 0.22
C LYS A 44 -3.12 -14.22 -0.34
N LEU A 45 -4.31 -14.39 0.21
CA LEU A 45 -5.27 -15.41 -0.20
C LEU A 45 -5.77 -15.20 -1.63
N LEU A 46 -6.04 -13.94 -1.99
CA LEU A 46 -6.42 -13.57 -3.34
C LEU A 46 -5.32 -13.91 -4.34
N GLY A 47 -4.06 -13.62 -4.01
CA GLY A 47 -2.91 -14.00 -4.83
C GLY A 47 -2.77 -15.51 -5.00
N GLU A 48 -3.05 -16.30 -3.96
CA GLU A 48 -3.06 -17.77 -4.04
C GLU A 48 -4.21 -18.31 -4.90
N ALA A 49 -5.39 -17.68 -4.84
CA ALA A 49 -6.52 -18.03 -5.68
C ALA A 49 -6.25 -17.72 -7.16
N LEU A 50 -5.70 -16.53 -7.46
CA LEU A 50 -5.33 -16.15 -8.81
C LEU A 50 -4.22 -17.03 -9.38
N LYS A 51 -3.23 -17.44 -8.56
CA LYS A 51 -2.20 -18.40 -8.99
C LYS A 51 -2.78 -19.75 -9.37
N SER A 52 -3.69 -20.32 -8.57
CA SER A 52 -4.37 -21.58 -8.93
C SER A 52 -5.22 -21.43 -10.18
N ALA A 53 -5.90 -20.30 -10.38
CA ALA A 53 -6.67 -20.07 -11.60
C ALA A 53 -5.78 -19.86 -12.84
N ASN A 54 -4.57 -19.34 -12.65
CA ASN A 54 -3.64 -19.05 -13.74
C ASN A 54 -3.29 -20.29 -14.57
N GLU A 55 -3.20 -21.46 -13.94
CA GLU A 55 -2.87 -22.74 -14.61
C GLU A 55 -3.83 -23.08 -15.77
N HIS A 56 -5.03 -22.51 -15.76
CA HIS A 56 -6.07 -22.79 -16.76
C HIS A 56 -6.60 -21.56 -17.49
N MET A 57 -6.46 -20.37 -16.90
CA MET A 57 -6.99 -19.13 -17.44
C MET A 57 -5.92 -18.20 -18.03
N GLU A 58 -4.64 -18.55 -17.89
CA GLU A 58 -3.50 -17.77 -18.39
C GLU A 58 -3.62 -16.29 -18.01
N ILE A 59 -3.91 -16.05 -16.72
CA ILE A 59 -4.25 -14.73 -16.18
C ILE A 59 -3.07 -13.77 -16.31
N PHE A 60 -1.86 -14.22 -15.98
CA PHE A 60 -0.67 -13.38 -15.96
C PHE A 60 -0.19 -13.06 -17.38
N GLU A 61 -0.39 -13.96 -18.32
CA GLU A 61 -0.11 -13.78 -19.75
C GLU A 61 -0.99 -12.69 -20.38
N LYS A 62 -2.15 -12.37 -19.77
CA LYS A 62 -2.99 -11.24 -20.21
C LYS A 62 -2.29 -9.89 -20.05
N VAL A 63 -1.27 -9.78 -19.18
CA VAL A 63 -0.52 -8.53 -18.96
C VAL A 63 0.36 -8.17 -20.18
N ASP A 64 0.79 -9.17 -20.94
CA ASP A 64 1.65 -8.96 -22.12
C ASP A 64 0.88 -8.51 -23.37
N ASP A 65 -0.45 -8.61 -23.37
CA ASP A 65 -1.33 -8.18 -24.46
C ASP A 65 -2.26 -7.06 -24.00
N MET A 66 -2.03 -5.83 -24.49
CA MET A 66 -2.80 -4.66 -24.10
C MET A 66 -4.31 -4.81 -24.34
N LYS A 67 -4.72 -5.55 -25.37
CA LYS A 67 -6.15 -5.80 -25.63
C LYS A 67 -6.75 -6.69 -24.56
N LYS A 68 -6.04 -7.75 -24.14
CA LYS A 68 -6.47 -8.62 -23.05
C LYS A 68 -6.42 -7.90 -21.70
N PHE A 69 -5.34 -7.16 -21.44
CA PHE A 69 -5.15 -6.39 -20.21
C PHE A 69 -6.24 -5.33 -20.00
N THR A 70 -6.74 -4.71 -21.06
CA THR A 70 -7.86 -3.74 -21.00
C THR A 70 -9.10 -4.30 -20.30
N TYR A 71 -9.36 -5.60 -20.44
CA TYR A 71 -10.49 -6.28 -19.83
C TYR A 71 -10.13 -7.05 -18.56
N PHE A 72 -8.84 -7.08 -18.19
CA PHE A 72 -8.38 -7.69 -16.96
C PHE A 72 -8.72 -6.79 -15.77
N THR A 73 -9.88 -7.06 -15.20
CA THR A 73 -10.52 -6.28 -14.14
C THR A 73 -10.97 -7.22 -13.02
N ASP A 74 -11.52 -6.67 -11.94
CA ASP A 74 -12.06 -7.43 -10.80
C ASP A 74 -13.16 -8.44 -11.21
N SER A 75 -13.74 -8.32 -12.41
CA SER A 75 -14.65 -9.31 -12.99
C SER A 75 -14.05 -10.72 -13.12
N ILE A 76 -12.71 -10.85 -13.09
CA ILE A 76 -12.02 -12.15 -13.06
C ILE A 76 -12.47 -13.00 -11.87
N LEU A 77 -12.84 -12.39 -10.75
CA LEU A 77 -13.32 -13.12 -9.57
C LEU A 77 -14.66 -13.80 -9.86
N GLU A 78 -15.56 -13.10 -10.55
CA GLU A 78 -16.81 -13.68 -11.02
C GLU A 78 -16.58 -14.74 -12.10
N GLU A 79 -15.62 -14.53 -13.00
CA GLU A 79 -15.26 -15.48 -14.05
C GLU A 79 -14.78 -16.82 -13.45
N ILE A 80 -13.92 -16.78 -12.43
CA ILE A 80 -13.45 -17.97 -11.70
C ILE A 80 -14.64 -18.70 -11.05
N LEU A 81 -15.61 -17.95 -10.50
CA LEU A 81 -16.77 -18.51 -9.78
C LEU A 81 -17.93 -18.96 -10.69
N ARG A 82 -17.99 -18.52 -11.94
CA ARG A 82 -19.18 -18.67 -12.82
C ARG A 82 -19.55 -20.12 -13.13
N ASN A 83 -18.58 -21.02 -13.22
CA ASN A 83 -18.77 -22.43 -13.57
C ASN A 83 -18.28 -23.34 -12.44
N GLU A 84 -19.12 -23.58 -11.43
CA GLU A 84 -18.74 -24.37 -10.22
C GLU A 84 -18.37 -25.84 -10.50
N ASP A 85 -18.78 -26.35 -11.67
CA ASP A 85 -18.50 -27.71 -12.14
C ASP A 85 -17.18 -27.82 -12.91
N ASN A 86 -16.46 -26.70 -13.10
CA ASN A 86 -15.15 -26.74 -13.74
C ASN A 86 -14.09 -27.23 -12.74
N GLU A 87 -13.80 -28.54 -12.80
CA GLU A 87 -12.81 -29.20 -11.93
C GLU A 87 -11.42 -28.55 -12.00
N ASN A 88 -11.04 -28.01 -13.16
CA ASN A 88 -9.77 -27.31 -13.32
C ASN A 88 -9.67 -26.05 -12.43
N LEU A 89 -10.79 -25.38 -12.16
CA LEU A 89 -10.81 -24.17 -11.33
C LEU A 89 -11.19 -24.44 -9.87
N LYS A 90 -11.37 -25.71 -9.48
CA LYS A 90 -11.94 -26.06 -8.18
C LYS A 90 -11.11 -25.51 -7.01
N GLU A 91 -9.79 -25.58 -7.12
CA GLU A 91 -8.90 -25.06 -6.08
C GLU A 91 -9.05 -23.54 -5.92
N ALA A 92 -9.02 -22.79 -7.03
CA ALA A 92 -9.21 -21.35 -7.02
C ALA A 92 -10.59 -20.95 -6.48
N GLN A 93 -11.63 -21.68 -6.89
CA GLN A 93 -13.01 -21.48 -6.41
C GLN A 93 -13.12 -21.72 -4.91
N ASN A 94 -12.51 -22.79 -4.38
CA ASN A 94 -12.53 -23.09 -2.95
C ASN A 94 -11.83 -21.97 -2.16
N LYS A 95 -10.66 -21.51 -2.60
CA LYS A 95 -9.94 -20.38 -1.99
C LYS A 95 -10.78 -19.10 -1.99
N LEU A 96 -11.43 -18.75 -3.11
CA LEU A 96 -12.33 -17.59 -3.16
C LEU A 96 -13.54 -17.76 -2.24
N LYS A 97 -14.14 -18.95 -2.17
CA LYS A 97 -15.25 -19.26 -1.26
C LYS A 97 -14.83 -19.12 0.20
N ASP A 98 -13.61 -19.50 0.56
CA ASP A 98 -13.06 -19.32 1.90
C ASP A 98 -12.88 -17.84 2.27
N ILE A 99 -12.38 -17.02 1.33
CA ILE A 99 -12.32 -15.56 1.49
C ILE A 99 -13.71 -14.97 1.73
N ILE A 100 -14.70 -15.34 0.89
CA ILE A 100 -16.08 -14.83 0.99
C ILE A 100 -16.72 -15.23 2.32
N LYS A 101 -16.53 -16.48 2.75
CA LYS A 101 -17.06 -17.00 4.02
C LYS A 101 -16.28 -16.52 5.25
N ARG A 102 -15.13 -15.87 5.06
CA ARG A 102 -14.22 -15.43 6.13
C ARG A 102 -13.83 -16.57 7.06
N SER A 103 -13.44 -17.73 6.51
CA SER A 103 -13.12 -18.95 7.26
C SER A 103 -11.76 -18.92 8.00
N TYR A 104 -11.11 -17.75 8.11
CA TYR A 104 -9.78 -17.58 8.71
C TYR A 104 -9.83 -16.89 10.08
N LYS A 105 -8.98 -17.32 11.00
CA LYS A 105 -8.85 -16.76 12.34
C LYS A 105 -7.49 -16.11 12.54
N TYR A 106 -7.49 -14.86 12.99
CA TYR A 106 -6.27 -14.16 13.40
C TYR A 106 -5.63 -14.83 14.63
N LYS A 107 -4.33 -15.10 14.54
CA LYS A 107 -3.55 -15.79 15.59
C LYS A 107 -2.69 -14.85 16.43
N GLY A 108 -2.11 -13.81 15.85
CA GLY A 108 -1.28 -12.84 16.57
C GLY A 108 -0.37 -12.04 15.62
N THR A 109 0.44 -11.16 16.20
CA THR A 109 1.52 -10.42 15.54
C THR A 109 2.83 -10.69 16.26
N VAL A 110 3.96 -10.67 15.53
CA VAL A 110 5.31 -10.85 16.10
C VAL A 110 5.61 -9.78 17.15
N GLU A 111 5.09 -8.56 16.97
CA GLU A 111 5.22 -7.46 17.95
C GLU A 111 4.55 -7.74 19.30
N ASP A 112 3.53 -8.62 19.34
CA ASP A 112 2.74 -8.89 20.54
C ASP A 112 3.44 -9.87 21.51
N ARG A 113 4.64 -10.40 21.17
CA ARG A 113 5.35 -11.47 21.91
C ARG A 113 4.49 -12.71 22.20
N ASN A 114 3.42 -12.89 21.43
CA ASN A 114 2.49 -14.03 21.47
C ASN A 114 2.68 -14.88 20.20
N ASP A 115 3.90 -14.93 19.68
CA ASP A 115 4.26 -15.65 18.47
C ASP A 115 4.21 -17.16 18.71
N GLN A 116 3.05 -17.75 18.46
CA GLN A 116 3.03 -19.11 17.91
C GLN A 116 3.61 -18.96 16.50
N GLY A 117 4.93 -19.17 16.37
CA GLY A 117 5.72 -18.88 15.17
C GLY A 117 5.26 -19.61 13.91
N GLU A 118 6.21 -19.90 13.01
CA GLU A 118 6.01 -20.61 11.74
C GLU A 118 5.60 -22.08 11.93
N GLU A 119 4.48 -22.32 12.62
CA GLU A 119 3.88 -23.63 12.66
C GLU A 119 3.42 -24.01 11.25
N PRO A 120 3.64 -25.26 10.81
CA PRO A 120 3.19 -25.73 9.51
C PRO A 120 1.69 -25.48 9.31
N GLY A 121 1.35 -24.64 8.34
CA GLY A 121 -0.04 -24.27 8.01
C GLY A 121 -0.47 -22.84 8.40
N ASN A 122 0.36 -22.09 9.14
CA ASN A 122 0.10 -20.68 9.40
C ASN A 122 0.42 -19.80 8.17
N ILE A 123 -0.44 -18.81 7.89
CA ILE A 123 -0.22 -17.80 6.85
C ILE A 123 0.46 -16.59 7.49
N VAL A 124 1.72 -16.36 7.13
CA VAL A 124 2.49 -15.18 7.57
C VAL A 124 2.30 -14.04 6.57
N CYS A 125 1.99 -12.86 7.09
CA CYS A 125 1.82 -11.64 6.32
C CYS A 125 2.71 -10.54 6.89
N GLU A 126 3.56 -9.96 6.04
CA GLU A 126 4.50 -8.91 6.45
C GLU A 126 3.97 -7.52 6.08
N ALA A 127 4.14 -6.57 7.00
CA ALA A 127 3.83 -5.17 6.78
C ALA A 127 5.13 -4.35 6.89
N ASN A 128 5.46 -3.61 5.84
CA ASN A 128 6.62 -2.73 5.81
C ASN A 128 6.16 -1.28 5.85
N PHE A 129 6.61 -0.53 6.85
CA PHE A 129 6.25 0.87 7.04
C PHE A 129 7.48 1.77 6.94
N ASP A 130 7.40 2.76 6.04
CA ASP A 130 8.42 3.79 5.88
C ASP A 130 7.79 5.13 5.49
N TYR A 131 8.63 6.15 5.27
CA TYR A 131 8.22 7.44 4.73
C TYR A 131 8.33 7.53 3.19
N GLY A 132 8.38 6.39 2.49
CA GLY A 132 8.52 6.31 1.03
C GLY A 132 9.96 6.37 0.51
N ALA A 133 10.94 6.24 1.39
CA ALA A 133 12.37 6.25 1.04
C ALA A 133 13.17 5.15 1.76
N GLY A 134 12.52 4.03 2.12
CA GLY A 134 13.15 2.98 2.91
C GLY A 134 13.67 3.52 4.24
N ASN A 135 14.96 3.29 4.51
CA ASN A 135 15.61 3.75 5.74
C ASN A 135 16.11 5.21 5.68
N GLU A 136 15.97 5.88 4.54
CA GLU A 136 16.43 7.25 4.36
C GLU A 136 15.35 8.28 4.75
N ASN A 137 15.77 9.48 5.15
CA ASN A 137 14.86 10.59 5.36
C ASN A 137 14.51 11.26 4.01
N PRO A 138 13.25 11.18 3.54
CA PRO A 138 12.88 11.76 2.24
C PRO A 138 12.98 13.29 2.21
N LEU A 139 12.93 13.98 3.36
CA LEU A 139 13.07 15.44 3.42
C LEU A 139 14.43 15.93 2.90
N VAL A 140 15.48 15.11 3.01
CA VAL A 140 16.84 15.44 2.53
C VAL A 140 16.88 15.54 1.00
N LYS A 141 15.94 14.89 0.31
CA LYS A 141 15.84 14.89 -1.16
C LYS A 141 14.97 16.03 -1.70
N ILE A 142 14.35 16.85 -0.83
CA ILE A 142 13.46 17.93 -1.24
C ILE A 142 14.25 19.24 -1.26
N PRO A 143 14.38 19.90 -2.42
CA PRO A 143 15.12 21.16 -2.48
C PRO A 143 14.27 22.31 -1.93
N PHE A 144 14.83 23.06 -0.99
CA PHE A 144 14.21 24.24 -0.40
C PHE A 144 14.94 25.53 -0.77
N TYR A 145 14.19 26.62 -0.88
CA TYR A 145 14.73 27.96 -1.06
C TYR A 145 14.29 28.89 0.07
N LYS A 146 15.15 29.83 0.44
CA LYS A 146 14.82 30.94 1.33
C LYS A 146 14.41 32.15 0.50
N GLU A 147 13.38 32.86 0.96
CA GLU A 147 13.04 34.17 0.40
C GLU A 147 13.87 35.23 1.14
N GLU A 148 14.58 36.10 0.40
CA GLU A 148 15.25 37.24 1.02
C GLU A 148 14.19 38.14 1.66
N ILE A 149 14.26 38.26 2.99
CA ILE A 149 13.42 39.19 3.73
C ILE A 149 14.09 40.56 3.62
N CYS A 150 13.48 41.52 2.91
CA CYS A 150 13.77 42.93 3.17
C CYS A 150 13.41 43.20 4.63
N MET A 151 14.40 43.29 5.51
CA MET A 151 14.21 43.56 6.94
C MET A 151 13.62 44.96 7.15
N ASN A 152 12.30 45.06 7.17
CA ASN A 152 11.57 46.11 7.87
C ASN A 152 10.54 45.41 8.77
N HIS A 153 11.01 44.76 9.84
CA HIS A 153 10.14 44.31 10.92
C HIS A 153 10.22 45.32 12.06
N SER A 154 9.22 46.20 12.16
CA SER A 154 8.93 46.93 13.38
C SER A 154 7.83 46.18 14.11
N ILE A 155 8.15 45.55 15.24
CA ILE A 155 7.16 44.97 16.16
C ILE A 155 7.03 45.96 17.32
N ILE A 156 5.84 46.52 17.51
CA ILE A 156 5.49 47.32 18.70
C ILE A 156 4.68 46.41 19.62
N ILE A 157 5.20 46.12 20.81
CA ILE A 157 4.49 45.41 21.88
C ILE A 157 4.19 46.44 22.96
N GLN A 158 2.91 46.60 23.30
CA GLN A 158 2.46 47.42 24.41
C GLN A 158 2.07 46.50 25.57
N MET A 159 2.67 46.69 26.74
CA MET A 159 2.27 45.99 27.96
C MET A 159 1.09 46.71 28.62
N ASN A 160 0.11 45.95 29.09
CA ASN A 160 -0.88 46.40 30.07
C ASN A 160 -0.34 46.21 31.49
#